data_AF-A0A7J5Y922-F1
#
_entry.id   AF-A0A7J5Y922-F1
#
_cell.length_a   1.000
_cell.length_b   1.000
_cell.length_c   1.000
_cell.angle_alpha   90.00
_cell.angle_beta   90.00
_cell.angle_gamma   90.00
#
_symmetry.space_group_name_H-M   'P 1'
#
loop_
_entity.id
_entity.type
_entity.pdbx_description
1 polymer ?
#
loop_
_entity_poly.entity_id
_entity_poly.type
_entity_poly.pdbx_seq_one_letter_code
_entity_poly.pdbx_strand_id
1 'polypeptide(L)'
;MYCWECLLFATDRFGVWSHTGFANFSCLTKAATRHQSTAGHLQAMVLLKTFGDTRKRVALKEVFDHILEHHEEYDGDTMLSADGFNARLDDFEFCFLLETFNGIFKHSDVLFGILQKQTL
;
A
#
# COMPACT_ATOMS: atom_id res chain seq x y z
N MET A 1 7.43 -5.16 12.98
CA MET A 1 6.54 -3.98 12.89
C MET A 1 5.52 -4.31 11.82
N TYR A 2 4.23 -4.11 12.11
CA TYR A 2 3.16 -4.35 11.15
C TYR A 2 2.73 -3.01 10.54
N CYS A 3 3.15 -2.75 9.30
CA CYS A 3 2.61 -1.66 8.49
C CYS A 3 1.87 -2.32 7.34
N TRP A 4 0.56 -2.08 7.28
CA TRP A 4 -0.33 -2.81 6.40
C TRP A 4 -0.28 -2.28 4.98
N GLU A 5 -0.04 -0.97 4.81
CA GLU A 5 0.23 -0.36 3.51
C GLU A 5 1.39 -1.09 2.87
N CYS A 6 2.49 -1.22 3.61
CA CYS A 6 3.65 -1.96 3.16
C CYS A 6 3.39 -3.46 3.06
N LEU A 7 2.58 -4.08 3.93
CA LEU A 7 2.26 -5.51 3.80
C LEU A 7 1.59 -5.81 2.45
N LEU A 8 0.67 -4.95 2.04
CA LEU A 8 0.03 -5.08 0.73
C LEU A 8 1.01 -4.73 -0.38
N PHE A 9 1.70 -3.60 -0.30
CA PHE A 9 2.39 -3.00 -1.45
C PHE A 9 3.92 -3.09 -1.45
N ALA A 10 4.54 -3.79 -0.50
CA ALA A 10 6.00 -3.85 -0.46
C ALA A 10 6.58 -4.51 -1.69
N THR A 11 7.64 -3.87 -2.20
CA THR A 11 8.47 -4.31 -3.31
C THR A 11 9.74 -5.03 -2.84
N ASP A 12 9.96 -5.07 -1.52
CA ASP A 12 11.16 -5.60 -0.86
C ASP A 12 11.00 -7.09 -0.47
N ARG A 13 11.92 -7.94 -0.96
CA ARG A 13 12.02 -9.37 -0.61
C ARG A 13 12.49 -9.66 0.82
N PHE A 14 13.12 -8.70 1.49
CA PHE A 14 13.61 -8.80 2.87
C PHE A 14 12.56 -8.45 3.93
N GLY A 15 11.33 -8.17 3.49
CA GLY A 15 10.16 -8.16 4.35
C GLY A 15 10.02 -6.87 5.16
N VAL A 16 8.83 -6.30 5.10
CA VAL A 16 8.30 -5.20 5.94
C VAL A 16 8.37 -5.51 7.45
N TRP A 17 8.67 -6.77 7.76
CA TRP A 17 8.61 -7.36 9.07
C TRP A 17 10.00 -7.24 9.69
N SER A 18 10.06 -6.59 10.86
CA SER A 18 11.24 -6.69 11.70
C SER A 18 11.45 -8.17 12.06
N HIS A 19 12.55 -8.76 11.58
CA HIS A 19 12.96 -10.14 11.91
C HIS A 19 13.53 -10.26 13.33
N THR A 20 13.71 -9.12 14.02
CA THR A 20 14.16 -9.04 15.40
C THR A 20 13.12 -8.29 16.26
N GLY A 21 12.97 -8.68 17.52
CA GLY A 21 12.09 -8.01 18.48
C GLY A 21 12.65 -6.69 19.01
N PHE A 22 11.85 -5.95 19.78
CA PHE A 22 12.28 -4.73 20.46
C PHE A 22 12.38 -4.97 21.96
N ALA A 23 13.52 -4.57 22.56
CA ALA A 23 13.74 -4.73 24.00
C ALA A 23 12.88 -3.80 24.88
N ASN A 24 12.34 -2.71 24.31
CA ASN A 24 11.44 -1.79 25.00
C ASN A 24 10.59 -0.96 24.02
N PHE A 25 9.54 -0.30 24.55
CA PHE A 25 8.62 0.53 23.77
C PHE A 25 9.28 1.76 23.12
N SER A 26 10.34 2.32 23.70
CA SER A 26 11.07 3.45 23.10
C SER A 26 11.74 3.02 21.79
N CYS A 27 12.39 1.86 21.78
CA CYS A 27 13.00 1.28 20.59
C CYS A 27 11.96 0.97 19.51
N LEU A 28 10.80 0.41 19.90
CA LEU A 28 9.68 0.17 18.98
C LEU A 28 9.17 1.48 18.37
N THR A 29 8.94 2.51 19.19
CA THR A 29 8.43 3.82 18.74
C THR A 29 9.40 4.45 17.74
N LYS A 30 10.70 4.49 18.07
CA LYS A 30 11.74 5.01 17.17
C LYS A 30 11.80 4.24 15.85
N ALA A 31 11.68 2.92 15.91
CA ALA A 31 11.65 2.11 14.69
C ALA A 31 10.40 2.42 13.85
N ALA A 32 9.22 2.51 14.46
CA ALA A 32 7.96 2.85 13.79
C ALA A 32 8.03 4.22 13.10
N THR A 33 8.48 5.26 13.81
CA THR A 33 8.65 6.60 13.23
C THR A 33 9.63 6.59 12.07
N ARG A 34 10.76 5.88 12.20
CA ARG A 34 11.73 5.74 11.11
C ARG A 34 11.09 5.06 9.90
N HIS A 35 10.36 3.96 10.10
CA HIS A 35 9.70 3.25 9.02
C HIS A 35 8.67 4.10 8.28
N GLN A 36 7.83 4.86 9.01
CA GLN A 36 6.83 5.76 8.42
C GLN A 36 7.44 6.83 7.51
N SER A 37 8.71 7.21 7.75
CA SER A 37 9.44 8.16 6.89
C SER A 37 10.15 7.51 5.68
N THR A 38 10.09 6.19 5.51
CA THR A 38 10.78 5.52 4.40
C THR A 38 10.05 5.72 3.08
N ALA A 39 10.81 5.80 1.98
CA ALA A 39 10.24 5.90 0.64
C ALA A 39 9.29 4.72 0.31
N GLY A 40 9.63 3.50 0.75
CA GLY A 40 8.77 2.33 0.56
C GLY A 40 7.42 2.46 1.26
N HIS A 41 7.40 3.05 2.47
CA HIS A 41 6.14 3.35 3.17
C HIS A 41 5.32 4.41 2.44
N LEU A 42 5.95 5.50 2.02
CA LEU A 42 5.27 6.57 1.29
C LEU A 42 4.68 6.06 -0.04
N GLN A 43 5.43 5.24 -0.78
CA GLN A 43 4.95 4.61 -2.02
C GLN A 43 3.76 3.68 -1.76
N ALA A 44 3.86 2.82 -0.75
CA ALA A 44 2.79 1.92 -0.37
C ALA A 44 1.50 2.67 0.03
N MET A 45 1.64 3.78 0.76
CA MET A 45 0.51 4.64 1.13
C MET A 45 -0.14 5.29 -0.09
N VAL A 46 0.66 5.77 -1.06
CA VAL A 46 0.12 6.33 -2.31
C VAL A 46 -0.63 5.28 -3.11
N LEU A 47 -0.05 4.09 -3.28
CA LEU A 47 -0.67 2.98 -4.01
C LEU A 47 -1.98 2.57 -3.37
N LEU A 48 -2.00 2.43 -2.05
CA LEU A 48 -3.21 2.15 -1.29
C LEU A 48 -4.30 3.20 -1.53
N LYS A 49 -3.99 4.49 -1.37
CA LYS A 49 -4.96 5.57 -1.55
C LYS A 49 -5.47 5.68 -2.99
N THR A 50 -4.68 5.19 -3.94
CA THR A 50 -5.02 5.22 -5.36
C THR A 50 -5.89 4.01 -5.74
N PHE A 51 -5.49 2.80 -5.35
CA PHE A 51 -6.19 1.56 -5.72
C PHE A 51 -7.35 1.20 -4.79
N GLY A 52 -7.31 1.66 -3.54
CA GLY A 52 -8.34 1.39 -2.54
C GLY A 52 -9.63 2.17 -2.76
N ASP A 53 -9.64 3.18 -3.64
CA ASP A 53 -10.87 3.83 -4.08
C ASP A 53 -11.44 3.05 -5.28
N THR A 54 -12.53 2.33 -5.07
CA THR A 54 -13.20 1.51 -6.08
C THR A 54 -13.47 2.28 -7.38
N ARG A 55 -13.81 3.59 -7.31
CA ARG A 55 -14.07 4.41 -8.51
C ARG A 55 -12.79 4.67 -9.30
N LYS A 56 -11.68 4.95 -8.61
CA LYS A 56 -10.37 5.13 -9.26
C LYS A 56 -9.86 3.82 -9.84
N ARG A 57 -10.14 2.69 -9.20
CA ARG A 57 -9.69 1.36 -9.65
C ARG A 57 -10.25 1.02 -11.04
N VAL A 58 -11.52 1.31 -11.30
CA VAL A 58 -12.13 1.09 -12.63
C VAL A 58 -11.42 1.93 -13.69
N ALA A 59 -11.27 3.23 -13.45
CA ALA A 59 -10.58 4.13 -14.39
C ALA A 59 -9.10 3.75 -14.61
N LEU A 60 -8.42 3.26 -13.57
CA LEU A 60 -7.04 2.77 -13.71
C LEU A 60 -6.95 1.53 -14.59
N LYS A 61 -7.89 0.59 -14.45
CA LYS A 61 -7.96 -0.57 -15.33
C LYS A 61 -8.14 -0.17 -16.78
N GLU A 62 -9.05 0.76 -17.07
CA GLU A 62 -9.26 1.29 -18.42
C GLU A 62 -7.97 1.89 -19.01
N VAL A 63 -7.19 2.61 -18.18
CA VAL A 63 -5.89 3.16 -18.61
C VAL A 63 -4.86 2.07 -18.87
N PHE A 64 -4.77 1.05 -18.00
CA PHE A 64 -3.85 -0.06 -18.20
C PHE A 64 -4.21 -0.87 -19.44
N ASP A 65 -5.48 -1.20 -19.63
CA ASP A 65 -5.98 -1.88 -20.83
C ASP A 65 -5.64 -1.08 -22.09
N HIS A 66 -5.86 0.25 -22.07
CA HIS A 66 -5.50 1.12 -23.19
C HIS A 66 -4.00 1.08 -23.53
N ILE A 67 -3.13 1.17 -22.52
CA ILE A 67 -1.67 1.07 -22.71
C ILE A 67 -1.31 -0.29 -23.34
N LEU A 68 -1.90 -1.37 -22.84
CA LEU A 68 -1.63 -2.72 -23.32
C LEU A 68 -2.11 -2.94 -24.76
N GLU A 69 -3.23 -2.35 -25.15
CA GLU A 69 -3.74 -2.37 -26.52
C GLU A 69 -2.87 -1.56 -27.49
N HIS A 70 -2.34 -0.42 -27.05
CA HIS A 70 -1.53 0.51 -27.86
C HIS A 70 -0.02 0.36 -27.58
N HIS A 71 0.43 -0.89 -27.39
CA HIS A 71 1.79 -1.22 -26.97
C HIS A 71 2.93 -0.63 -27.81
N GLU A 72 2.68 -0.30 -29.07
CA GLU A 72 3.63 0.34 -29.98
C GLU A 72 3.91 1.82 -29.65
N GLU A 73 3.04 2.47 -28.88
CA GLU A 73 3.16 3.87 -28.44
C GLU A 73 3.94 4.03 -27.12
N TYR A 74 4.14 2.93 -26.39
CA TYR A 74 4.70 2.94 -25.04
C TYR A 74 6.01 2.15 -24.95
N ASP A 75 6.91 2.57 -24.06
CA ASP A 75 8.14 1.85 -23.81
C ASP A 75 7.89 0.55 -23.01
N GLY A 76 8.87 -0.36 -23.05
CA GLY A 76 8.78 -1.66 -22.40
C GLY A 76 8.56 -1.62 -20.89
N ASP A 77 9.10 -0.62 -20.19
CA ASP A 77 8.94 -0.50 -18.72
C ASP A 77 7.52 -0.04 -18.37
N THR A 78 6.97 0.88 -19.17
CA THR A 78 5.57 1.31 -19.07
C THR A 78 4.62 0.14 -19.31
N MET A 79 4.86 -0.65 -20.36
CA MET A 79 4.08 -1.84 -20.69
C MET A 79 4.12 -2.89 -19.57
N LEU A 80 5.31 -3.21 -19.07
CA LEU A 80 5.49 -4.18 -17.98
C LEU A 80 4.77 -3.72 -16.70
N SER A 81 4.81 -2.42 -16.41
CA SER A 81 4.14 -1.85 -15.25
C SER A 81 2.62 -1.91 -15.38
N ALA A 82 2.08 -1.56 -16.56
CA ALA A 82 0.65 -1.63 -16.84
C ALA A 82 0.13 -3.06 -16.71
N ASP A 83 0.81 -4.04 -17.31
CA ASP A 83 0.48 -5.47 -17.20
C ASP A 83 0.50 -5.94 -15.74
N GLY A 84 1.57 -5.64 -15.01
CA GLY A 84 1.72 -6.01 -13.61
C GLY A 84 0.65 -5.39 -12.70
N PHE A 85 0.28 -4.12 -12.92
CA PHE A 85 -0.82 -3.50 -12.17
C PHE A 85 -2.18 -4.06 -12.57
N ASN A 86 -2.43 -4.31 -13.85
CA ASN A 86 -3.70 -4.85 -14.32
C ASN A 86 -3.94 -6.26 -13.74
N ALA A 87 -2.95 -7.16 -13.86
CA ALA A 87 -3.01 -8.50 -13.27
C ALA A 87 -3.23 -8.47 -11.76
N ARG A 88 -2.61 -7.51 -11.06
CA ARG A 88 -2.80 -7.32 -9.63
C ARG A 88 -4.20 -6.83 -9.26
N LEU A 89 -4.81 -5.98 -10.08
CA LEU A 89 -6.19 -5.53 -9.88
C LEU A 89 -7.23 -6.59 -10.31
N ASP A 90 -6.83 -7.62 -11.05
CA ASP A 90 -7.63 -8.82 -11.33
C ASP A 90 -7.53 -9.90 -10.26
N ASP A 91 -6.49 -9.87 -9.43
CA ASP A 91 -6.34 -10.81 -8.34
C ASP A 91 -7.40 -10.57 -7.25
N PHE A 92 -8.29 -11.55 -7.08
CA PHE A 92 -9.40 -11.47 -6.14
C PHE A 92 -8.93 -11.31 -4.69
N GLU A 93 -7.91 -12.08 -4.28
CA GLU A 93 -7.43 -12.06 -2.90
C GLU A 93 -6.84 -10.69 -2.56
N PHE A 94 -6.01 -10.14 -3.45
CA PHE A 94 -5.47 -8.80 -3.33
C PHE A 94 -6.58 -7.75 -3.25
N CYS A 95 -7.55 -7.76 -4.17
CA CYS A 95 -8.65 -6.81 -4.16
C CYS A 95 -9.54 -6.93 -2.91
N PHE A 96 -9.80 -8.16 -2.44
CA PHE A 96 -10.53 -8.41 -1.20
C PHE A 96 -9.80 -7.81 0.01
N LEU A 97 -8.50 -8.07 0.14
CA LEU A 97 -7.69 -7.53 1.23
C LEU A 97 -7.60 -5.99 1.15
N LEU A 98 -7.40 -5.45 -0.05
CA LEU A 98 -7.34 -4.01 -0.31
C LEU A 98 -8.63 -3.30 0.14
N GLU A 99 -9.80 -3.79 -0.26
CA GLU A 99 -11.11 -3.26 0.13
C GLU A 99 -11.34 -3.41 1.64
N THR A 100 -11.04 -4.58 2.19
CA THR A 100 -11.22 -4.87 3.62
C THR A 100 -10.38 -3.94 4.48
N PHE A 101 -9.10 -3.80 4.17
CA PHE A 101 -8.19 -2.96 4.92
C PHE A 101 -8.51 -1.48 4.74
N ASN A 102 -8.80 -1.03 3.52
CA ASN A 102 -9.25 0.36 3.30
C ASN A 102 -10.55 0.67 4.08
N GLY A 103 -11.47 -0.30 4.16
CA GLY A 103 -12.71 -0.19 4.93
C GLY A 103 -12.52 -0.15 6.44
N ILE A 104 -11.58 -0.93 7.00
CA ILE A 104 -11.31 -0.98 8.44
C ILE A 104 -10.46 0.21 8.88
N PHE A 105 -9.33 0.46 8.21
CA PHE A 105 -8.31 1.37 8.73
C PHE A 105 -8.69 2.86 8.61
N LYS A 106 -9.64 3.21 7.73
CA LYS A 106 -10.24 4.56 7.74
C LYS A 106 -10.83 4.93 9.12
N HIS A 107 -11.24 3.93 9.91
CA HIS A 107 -11.75 4.11 11.26
C HIS A 107 -10.65 4.01 12.33
N SER A 108 -9.61 3.19 12.11
CA SER A 108 -8.52 3.06 13.06
C SER A 108 -7.68 4.33 13.17
N ASP A 109 -7.46 5.05 12.07
CA ASP A 109 -6.66 6.29 12.09
C ASP A 109 -7.37 7.37 12.91
N VAL A 110 -8.70 7.44 12.79
CA VAL A 110 -9.53 8.33 13.60
C VAL A 110 -9.46 7.93 15.07
N LEU A 111 -9.63 6.63 15.38
CA LEU A 111 -9.56 6.12 16.74
C LEU A 111 -8.17 6.35 17.36
N PHE A 112 -7.10 6.08 16.63
CA PHE A 112 -5.72 6.32 17.05
C PHE A 112 -5.49 7.79 17.35
N GLY A 113 -5.95 8.68 16.47
CA GLY A 113 -5.88 10.13 16.69
C GLY A 113 -6.64 10.58 17.94
N ILE A 114 -7.81 10.00 18.23
CA ILE A 114 -8.56 10.25 19.46
C ILE A 114 -7.79 9.77 20.68
N LEU A 115 -7.31 8.53 20.66
CA LEU A 115 -6.58 7.91 21.76
C LEU A 115 -5.28 8.66 22.07
N GLN A 116 -4.52 9.09 21.06
CA GLN A 116 -3.30 9.89 21.28
C GLN A 116 -3.59 11.28 21.86
N LYS A 117 -4.73 11.90 21.51
CA LYS A 117 -5.13 13.20 22.07
C LYS A 117 -5.67 13.10 23.50
N GLN A 118 -6.13 11.91 23.92
CA GLN A 118 -6.58 11.65 25.29
C GLN A 118 -5.43 11.29 26.26
N THR A 119 -4.20 11.08 25.77
CA THR A 119 -3.03 10.80 26.61
C THR A 119 -2.33 12.08 27.13
N LEU A 120 -3.09 13.14 27.43
CA LEU A 120 -2.63 14.34 28.13
C LEU A 120 -3.19 14.38 29.55
#